data_AF-A0A8T4WJQ5-F1
#
_entry.id   AF-A0A8T4WJQ5-F1
#
_cell.length_a   1.000
_cell.length_b   1.000
_cell.length_c   1.000
_cell.angle_alpha   90.00
_cell.angle_beta   90.00
_cell.angle_gamma   90.00
#
_symmetry.space_group_name_H-M   'P 1'
#
loop_
_entity.id
_entity.type
_entity.pdbx_description
1 polymer ?
#
loop_
_entity_poly.entity_id
_entity_poly.type
_entity_poly.pdbx_seq_one_letter_code
_entity_poly.pdbx_strand_id
1 'polypeptide(L)'
;MYNQKIIAIGIVILFFLSAGIVTSEYSVKVKTESMTVSTEGHDLLIIAPEIFTDELSSLVDHKNDMDMKTTLVTLETIQTSDHTVQGQDDAEKMKYYIKYALETSDISYVLLVGGRIGQSNNWYLPVRYVHMDNGWESQFMSDLYFADIYNQDGSFSTWNTDSDSYFGEWIEGTMPEDRDIDLYPDVAVGRLPCRSEKEVTTVVEKIITYETSTYDEPWFNKMLAIAGDTYLEIDDPLWAGIEGEEYANLALDHMNEFTPTRLFLSDGTFTGSQDVIDAYNQGFGFVYFVGHGNPRTWG
;
A
#
# COMPACT_ATOMS: atom_id res chain seq x y z
N MET A 1 -50.79 42.59 50.20
CA MET A 1 -50.27 43.78 49.53
C MET A 1 -49.53 43.34 48.29
N TYR A 2 -50.23 43.36 47.15
CA TYR A 2 -49.65 43.18 45.81
C TYR A 2 -48.89 44.47 45.47
N ASN A 3 -47.64 44.36 45.02
CA ASN A 3 -46.91 45.50 44.47
C ASN A 3 -46.38 45.11 43.09
N GLN A 4 -47.04 45.61 42.06
CA GLN A 4 -46.56 45.62 40.68
C GLN A 4 -45.38 46.58 40.56
N LYS A 5 -44.34 46.20 39.81
CA LYS A 5 -43.39 47.16 39.22
C LYS A 5 -43.13 46.81 37.76
N ILE A 6 -43.09 47.88 36.98
CA ILE A 6 -43.11 47.95 35.52
C ILE A 6 -41.68 47.90 34.94
N ILE A 7 -41.52 47.01 33.96
CA ILE A 7 -40.73 47.00 32.70
C ILE A 7 -39.56 47.99 32.54
N ALA A 8 -38.43 47.46 32.05
CA ALA A 8 -37.65 48.07 30.96
C ALA A 8 -37.06 46.96 30.06
N ILE A 9 -37.58 46.85 28.83
CA ILE A 9 -37.04 46.02 27.74
C ILE A 9 -36.13 46.92 26.92
N GLY A 10 -34.82 46.68 26.96
CA GLY A 10 -33.87 47.31 26.06
C GLY A 10 -33.69 46.44 24.80
N ILE A 11 -34.22 46.89 23.67
CA ILE A 11 -33.91 46.30 22.36
C ILE A 11 -32.61 46.95 21.88
N VAL A 12 -31.52 46.19 21.87
CA VAL A 12 -30.30 46.56 21.13
C VAL A 12 -30.41 45.93 19.75
N ILE A 13 -30.70 46.75 18.75
CA ILE A 13 -30.61 46.37 17.33
C ILE A 13 -29.15 46.52 16.92
N LEU A 14 -28.43 45.40 16.87
CA LEU A 14 -27.11 45.32 16.24
C LEU A 14 -27.28 44.86 14.79
N PHE A 15 -27.11 45.79 13.86
CA PHE A 15 -26.87 45.48 12.46
C PHE A 15 -25.44 44.93 12.33
N PHE A 16 -25.31 43.65 12.00
CA PHE A 16 -24.08 43.14 11.40
C PHE A 16 -24.39 42.58 10.02
N LEU A 17 -23.72 43.19 9.03
CA LEU A 17 -23.67 42.76 7.64
C LEU A 17 -23.24 41.29 7.57
N SER A 18 -24.00 40.50 6.81
CA SER A 18 -23.68 39.13 6.47
C SER A 18 -22.39 39.06 5.63
N ALA A 19 -21.29 38.63 6.25
CA ALA A 19 -20.25 37.91 5.52
C ALA A 19 -20.56 36.42 5.74
N GLY A 20 -21.16 35.79 4.74
CA GLY A 20 -21.40 34.35 4.75
C GLY A 20 -20.07 33.62 4.67
N ILE A 21 -19.57 33.15 5.80
CA ILE A 21 -18.58 32.07 5.81
C ILE A 21 -19.39 30.80 5.71
N VAL A 22 -19.43 30.23 4.51
CA VAL A 22 -19.88 28.85 4.30
C VAL A 22 -18.77 27.96 4.86
N THR A 23 -18.91 27.55 6.11
CA THR A 23 -18.18 26.39 6.62
C THR A 23 -18.85 25.16 6.00
N SER A 24 -18.29 24.64 4.91
CA SER A 24 -18.61 23.29 4.49
C SER A 24 -18.02 22.35 5.53
N GLU A 25 -18.83 21.90 6.49
CA GLU A 25 -18.53 20.66 7.21
C GLU A 25 -18.58 19.54 6.18
N TYR A 26 -17.42 19.20 5.61
CA TYR A 26 -17.25 17.93 4.91
C TYR A 26 -17.28 16.83 5.98
N SER A 27 -18.48 16.41 6.37
CA SER A 27 -18.65 15.13 7.05
C SER A 27 -18.41 14.04 6.01
N VAL A 28 -17.17 13.55 5.93
CA VAL A 28 -16.92 12.26 5.27
C VAL A 28 -17.68 11.23 6.10
N LYS A 29 -18.88 10.86 5.63
CA LYS A 29 -19.53 9.65 6.12
C LYS A 29 -18.70 8.49 5.61
N VAL A 30 -17.68 8.11 6.38
CA VAL A 30 -17.06 6.79 6.23
C VAL A 30 -18.19 5.82 6.48
N LYS A 31 -18.67 5.19 5.40
CA LYS A 31 -19.60 4.09 5.51
C LYS A 31 -18.78 2.97 6.12
N THR A 32 -18.79 2.88 7.45
CA THR A 32 -18.28 1.71 8.16
C THR A 32 -19.27 0.59 7.91
N GLU A 33 -19.27 0.08 6.67
CA GLU A 33 -19.73 -1.28 6.48
C GLU A 33 -18.72 -2.12 7.26
N SER A 34 -19.19 -2.77 8.31
CA SER A 34 -18.40 -3.86 8.91
C SER A 34 -18.12 -4.81 7.75
N MET A 35 -16.87 -4.85 7.30
CA MET A 35 -16.42 -5.91 6.41
C MET A 35 -16.58 -7.20 7.22
N THR A 36 -17.71 -7.86 7.03
CA THR A 36 -17.80 -9.29 7.31
C THR A 36 -16.84 -9.91 6.32
N VAL A 37 -15.60 -10.15 6.75
CA VAL A 37 -14.66 -11.02 6.03
C VAL A 37 -15.42 -12.32 5.83
N SER A 38 -15.80 -12.59 4.58
CA SER A 38 -16.39 -13.87 4.21
C SER A 38 -15.37 -14.93 4.54
N THR A 39 -15.74 -15.90 5.37
CA THR A 39 -14.92 -17.08 5.65
C THR A 39 -15.05 -18.13 4.53
N GLU A 40 -15.51 -17.73 3.34
CA GLU A 40 -15.48 -18.58 2.15
C GLU A 40 -14.11 -18.39 1.49
N GLY A 41 -13.41 -19.51 1.26
CA GLY A 41 -11.97 -19.56 1.00
C GLY A 41 -11.50 -18.60 -0.08
N HIS A 42 -10.61 -17.69 0.30
CA HIS A 42 -9.96 -16.77 -0.61
C HIS A 42 -8.73 -17.46 -1.23
N ASP A 43 -8.79 -17.80 -2.52
CA ASP A 43 -7.71 -18.52 -3.18
C ASP A 43 -6.51 -17.59 -3.47
N LEU A 44 -5.31 -18.14 -3.36
CA LEU A 44 -4.04 -17.46 -3.66
C LEU A 44 -3.47 -17.95 -4.99
N LEU A 45 -3.15 -17.01 -5.88
CA LEU A 45 -2.32 -17.25 -7.06
C LEU A 45 -0.89 -16.79 -6.81
N ILE A 46 0.08 -17.69 -6.88
CA ILE A 46 1.50 -17.35 -6.89
C ILE A 46 1.99 -17.34 -8.33
N ILE A 47 2.61 -16.24 -8.77
CA ILE A 47 3.24 -16.12 -10.09
C ILE A 47 4.74 -15.93 -9.89
N ALA A 48 5.55 -16.79 -10.50
CA ALA A 48 7.02 -16.77 -10.36
C ALA A 48 7.70 -17.20 -11.66
N PRO A 49 8.99 -16.89 -11.91
CA PRO A 49 9.74 -17.58 -12.96
C PRO A 49 9.94 -19.07 -12.60
N GLU A 50 10.13 -19.92 -13.60
CA GLU A 50 10.34 -21.37 -13.41
C GLU A 50 11.47 -21.70 -12.43
N ILE A 51 12.54 -20.89 -12.42
CA ILE A 51 13.70 -21.05 -11.53
C ILE A 51 13.39 -20.97 -10.03
N PHE A 52 12.25 -20.40 -9.61
CA PHE A 52 11.89 -20.28 -8.18
C PHE A 52 10.83 -21.29 -7.72
N THR A 53 10.42 -22.21 -8.61
CA THR A 53 9.31 -23.12 -8.33
C THR A 53 9.60 -24.10 -7.20
N ASP A 54 10.83 -24.63 -7.13
CA ASP A 54 11.25 -25.57 -6.10
C ASP A 54 11.22 -24.92 -4.70
N GLU A 55 11.73 -23.69 -4.55
CA GLU A 55 11.72 -22.96 -3.28
C GLU A 55 10.30 -22.59 -2.82
N LEU A 56 9.40 -22.34 -3.78
CA LEU A 56 8.02 -21.94 -3.50
C LEU A 56 7.11 -23.12 -3.15
N SER A 57 7.51 -24.36 -3.45
CA SER A 57 6.72 -25.57 -3.14
C SER A 57 6.28 -25.61 -1.66
N SER A 58 7.22 -25.32 -0.75
CA SER A 58 6.94 -25.29 0.69
C SER A 58 5.95 -24.21 1.11
N LEU A 59 5.92 -23.05 0.42
CA LEU A 59 4.93 -22.01 0.68
C LEU A 59 3.55 -22.45 0.20
N VAL A 60 3.47 -23.07 -0.99
CA VAL A 60 2.21 -23.59 -1.54
C VAL A 60 1.60 -24.62 -0.59
N ASP A 61 2.39 -25.59 -0.14
CA ASP A 61 1.95 -26.61 0.80
C ASP A 61 1.47 -25.98 2.12
N HIS A 62 2.26 -25.05 2.67
CA HIS A 62 1.90 -24.35 3.90
C HIS A 62 0.57 -23.60 3.79
N LYS A 63 0.34 -22.86 2.70
CA LYS A 63 -0.90 -22.12 2.51
C LYS A 63 -2.11 -23.03 2.33
N ASN A 64 -1.95 -24.14 1.60
CA ASN A 64 -2.99 -25.16 1.48
C ASN A 64 -3.32 -25.80 2.84
N ASP A 65 -2.32 -26.05 3.69
CA ASP A 65 -2.50 -26.57 5.05
C ASP A 65 -3.23 -25.56 5.98
N MET A 66 -3.21 -24.27 5.65
CA MET A 66 -3.95 -23.21 6.33
C MET A 66 -5.31 -22.92 5.69
N ASP A 67 -5.87 -23.87 4.91
CA ASP A 67 -7.15 -23.75 4.21
C ASP A 67 -7.22 -22.59 3.20
N MET A 68 -6.07 -22.11 2.70
CA MET A 68 -5.98 -21.13 1.61
C MET A 68 -5.50 -21.81 0.34
N LYS A 69 -6.45 -22.20 -0.52
CA LYS A 69 -6.12 -22.92 -1.75
C LYS A 69 -5.19 -22.09 -2.63
N THR A 70 -4.02 -22.66 -2.89
CA THR A 70 -2.91 -21.94 -3.50
C THR A 70 -2.48 -22.61 -4.79
N THR A 71 -2.42 -21.84 -5.87
CA THR A 71 -1.93 -22.27 -7.19
C THR A 71 -0.63 -21.54 -7.52
N LEU A 72 0.42 -22.29 -7.88
CA LEU A 72 1.65 -21.73 -8.42
C LEU A 72 1.64 -21.87 -9.95
N VAL A 73 1.83 -20.75 -10.65
CA VAL A 73 2.00 -20.69 -12.11
C VAL A 73 3.31 -20.00 -12.45
N THR A 74 3.97 -20.50 -13.50
CA THR A 74 5.21 -19.88 -13.98
C THR A 74 4.96 -18.76 -14.97
N LEU A 75 5.83 -17.76 -15.01
CA LEU A 75 5.81 -16.72 -16.05
C LEU A 75 5.90 -17.34 -17.45
N GLU A 76 6.71 -18.37 -17.62
CA GLU A 76 6.90 -19.10 -18.88
C GLU A 76 5.61 -19.79 -19.34
N THR A 77 4.83 -20.32 -18.39
CA THR A 77 3.49 -20.87 -18.66
C THR A 77 2.53 -19.77 -19.08
N ILE A 78 2.55 -18.62 -18.38
CA ILE A 78 1.72 -17.46 -18.70
C ILE A 78 2.04 -16.95 -20.11
N GLN A 79 3.32 -16.80 -20.46
CA GLN A 79 3.76 -16.25 -21.75
C GLN A 79 3.26 -17.02 -22.97
N THR A 80 2.98 -18.32 -22.79
CA THR A 80 2.55 -19.26 -23.83
C THR A 80 1.07 -19.66 -23.73
N SER A 81 0.33 -19.09 -22.78
CA SER A 81 -1.09 -19.38 -22.56
C SER A 81 -1.99 -18.78 -23.64
N ASP A 82 -2.97 -19.56 -24.11
CA ASP A 82 -4.02 -19.06 -25.02
C ASP A 82 -4.86 -17.93 -24.38
N HIS A 83 -4.87 -17.82 -23.06
CA HIS A 83 -5.62 -16.79 -22.31
C HIS A 83 -4.92 -15.42 -22.28
N THR A 84 -3.67 -15.33 -22.75
CA THR A 84 -2.85 -14.12 -22.64
C THR A 84 -2.40 -13.61 -24.00
N VAL A 85 -2.87 -14.21 -25.11
CA VAL A 85 -2.44 -13.88 -26.48
C VAL A 85 -2.68 -12.42 -26.88
N GLN A 86 -3.54 -11.71 -26.15
CA GLN A 86 -3.88 -10.31 -26.33
C GLN A 86 -2.86 -9.36 -25.71
N GLY A 87 -2.05 -9.82 -24.75
CA GLY A 87 -1.04 -8.99 -24.08
C GLY A 87 0.11 -8.61 -25.01
N GLN A 88 0.38 -7.32 -25.10
CA GLN A 88 1.44 -6.71 -25.90
C GLN A 88 2.84 -7.13 -25.41
N ASP A 89 3.00 -7.24 -24.09
CA ASP A 89 4.24 -7.62 -23.42
C ASP A 89 3.99 -8.60 -22.26
N ASP A 90 5.07 -9.06 -21.62
CA ASP A 90 4.98 -10.05 -20.55
C ASP A 90 4.25 -9.55 -19.31
N ALA A 91 4.29 -8.24 -19.02
CA ALA A 91 3.53 -7.66 -17.91
C ALA A 91 2.03 -7.66 -18.23
N GLU A 92 1.61 -7.27 -19.42
CA GLU A 92 0.20 -7.29 -19.80
C GLU A 92 -0.33 -8.73 -19.93
N LYS A 93 0.49 -9.66 -20.44
CA LYS A 93 0.16 -11.10 -20.41
C LYS A 93 -0.09 -11.60 -19.00
N MET A 94 0.76 -11.22 -18.04
CA MET A 94 0.57 -11.55 -16.63
C MET A 94 -0.74 -10.96 -16.09
N LYS A 95 -1.07 -9.71 -16.44
CA LYS A 95 -2.34 -9.06 -16.07
C LYS A 95 -3.56 -9.80 -16.65
N TYR A 96 -3.53 -10.20 -17.93
CA TYR A 96 -4.57 -11.03 -18.53
C TYR A 96 -4.71 -12.39 -17.85
N TYR A 97 -3.61 -13.00 -17.40
CA TYR A 97 -3.68 -14.25 -16.67
C TYR A 97 -4.32 -14.09 -15.29
N ILE A 98 -4.00 -12.99 -14.58
CA ILE A 98 -4.66 -12.65 -13.30
C ILE A 98 -6.16 -12.48 -13.51
N LYS A 99 -6.58 -11.75 -14.56
CA LYS A 99 -7.98 -11.64 -14.96
C LYS A 99 -8.61 -13.03 -15.19
N TYR A 100 -7.94 -13.90 -15.94
CA TYR A 100 -8.42 -15.27 -16.16
C TYR A 100 -8.59 -16.05 -14.85
N ALA A 101 -7.65 -15.93 -13.92
CA ALA A 101 -7.70 -16.61 -12.63
C ALA A 101 -8.84 -16.07 -11.75
N LEU A 102 -9.10 -14.76 -11.76
CA LEU A 102 -10.28 -14.17 -11.10
C LEU A 102 -11.58 -14.76 -11.65
N GLU A 103 -11.70 -14.87 -12.97
CA GLU A 103 -12.93 -15.31 -13.63
C GLU A 103 -13.19 -16.83 -13.54
N THR A 104 -12.16 -17.63 -13.23
CA THR A 104 -12.25 -19.10 -13.28
C THR A 104 -11.95 -19.81 -11.97
N SER A 105 -11.19 -19.17 -11.09
CA SER A 105 -10.69 -19.76 -9.85
C SER A 105 -11.04 -18.95 -8.61
N ASP A 106 -11.76 -17.83 -8.75
CA ASP A 106 -12.25 -16.98 -7.66
C ASP A 106 -11.14 -16.57 -6.66
N ILE A 107 -9.97 -16.23 -7.22
CA ILE A 107 -8.83 -15.79 -6.41
C ILE A 107 -9.12 -14.45 -5.75
N SER A 108 -8.55 -14.21 -4.57
CA SER A 108 -8.58 -12.89 -3.94
C SER A 108 -7.19 -12.32 -3.69
N TYR A 109 -6.16 -13.16 -3.80
CA TYR A 109 -4.78 -12.78 -3.56
C TYR A 109 -3.88 -13.20 -4.72
N VAL A 110 -2.95 -12.32 -5.08
CA VAL A 110 -1.86 -12.62 -6.00
C VAL A 110 -0.54 -12.32 -5.31
N LEU A 111 0.36 -13.30 -5.30
CA LEU A 111 1.74 -13.14 -4.84
C LEU A 111 2.70 -13.24 -6.02
N LEU A 112 3.31 -12.12 -6.37
CA LEU A 112 4.33 -12.01 -7.40
C LEU A 112 5.70 -12.33 -6.80
N VAL A 113 6.40 -13.34 -7.29
CA VAL A 113 7.73 -13.73 -6.76
C VAL A 113 8.78 -13.55 -7.84
N GLY A 114 9.60 -12.51 -7.69
CA GLY A 114 10.69 -12.21 -8.60
C GLY A 114 11.06 -10.74 -8.64
N GLY A 115 12.36 -10.46 -8.61
CA GLY A 115 12.96 -9.14 -8.70
C GLY A 115 13.96 -9.03 -9.86
N ARG A 116 14.97 -8.18 -9.70
CA ARG A 116 16.01 -7.96 -10.72
C ARG A 116 16.97 -9.15 -10.82
N ILE A 117 17.34 -9.51 -12.05
CA ILE A 117 18.37 -10.51 -12.34
C ILE A 117 19.74 -9.90 -12.08
N GLY A 118 20.43 -10.35 -11.02
CA GLY A 118 21.72 -9.77 -10.62
C GLY A 118 21.64 -8.24 -10.52
N GLN A 119 22.73 -7.52 -10.78
CA GLN A 119 22.76 -6.04 -10.80
C GLN A 119 22.41 -5.45 -12.18
N SER A 120 21.41 -6.02 -12.87
CA SER A 120 20.99 -5.57 -14.20
C SER A 120 19.67 -4.79 -14.18
N ASN A 121 19.22 -4.39 -15.38
CA ASN A 121 17.86 -3.86 -15.62
C ASN A 121 16.91 -4.94 -16.15
N ASN A 122 17.32 -6.21 -16.12
CA ASN A 122 16.46 -7.34 -16.47
C ASN A 122 15.75 -7.87 -15.21
N TRP A 123 14.56 -8.42 -15.40
CA TRP A 123 13.69 -8.88 -14.33
C TRP A 123 13.42 -10.37 -14.47
N TYR A 124 13.41 -11.07 -13.33
CA TYR A 124 12.91 -12.45 -13.26
C TYR A 124 11.39 -12.51 -13.48
N LEU A 125 10.69 -11.51 -12.96
CA LEU A 125 9.25 -11.35 -13.12
C LEU A 125 8.97 -9.90 -13.51
N PRO A 126 8.20 -9.64 -14.59
CA PRO A 126 8.05 -8.30 -15.13
C PRO A 126 7.44 -7.32 -14.12
N VAL A 127 7.78 -6.06 -14.30
CA VAL A 127 7.22 -4.91 -13.59
C VAL A 127 6.54 -4.01 -14.61
N ARG A 128 5.53 -3.24 -14.19
CA ARG A 128 4.97 -2.19 -15.03
C ARG A 128 5.61 -0.86 -14.67
N TYR A 129 6.24 -0.22 -15.65
CA TYR A 129 6.58 1.19 -15.56
C TYR A 129 5.38 2.04 -15.98
N VAL A 130 5.05 3.01 -15.14
CA VAL A 130 4.03 4.02 -15.36
C VAL A 130 4.73 5.29 -15.84
N HIS A 131 4.35 5.78 -17.01
CA HIS A 131 4.99 6.89 -17.70
C HIS A 131 4.43 8.24 -17.25
N MET A 132 4.58 8.53 -15.96
CA MET A 132 4.22 9.81 -15.37
C MET A 132 5.45 10.69 -15.26
N ASP A 133 5.56 11.69 -16.15
CA ASP A 133 6.67 12.66 -16.13
C ASP A 133 6.26 13.89 -15.31
N ASN A 134 6.96 14.08 -14.18
CA ASN A 134 6.79 15.22 -13.28
C ASN A 134 7.97 16.20 -13.32
N GLY A 135 8.82 16.11 -14.35
CA GLY A 135 10.04 16.92 -14.50
C GLY A 135 11.25 16.46 -13.67
N TRP A 136 11.06 15.53 -12.72
CA TRP A 136 12.14 14.93 -11.91
C TRP A 136 12.37 13.47 -12.27
N GLU A 137 11.29 12.72 -12.42
CA GLU A 137 11.27 11.32 -12.83
C GLU A 137 10.37 11.19 -14.05
N SER A 138 10.81 10.44 -15.06
CA SER A 138 10.03 10.20 -16.27
C SER A 138 9.08 9.01 -16.18
N GLN A 139 9.28 8.14 -15.19
CA GLN A 139 8.48 6.95 -14.95
C GLN A 139 8.78 6.34 -13.57
N PHE A 140 7.83 5.57 -13.05
CA PHE A 140 7.98 4.80 -11.81
C PHE A 140 7.37 3.39 -11.94
N MET A 141 7.74 2.45 -11.07
CA MET A 141 7.19 1.10 -11.10
C MET A 141 5.90 1.01 -10.27
N SER A 142 4.90 0.30 -10.76
CA SER A 142 3.63 0.10 -10.03
C SER A 142 3.09 -1.32 -10.17
N ASP A 143 2.99 -2.03 -9.05
CA ASP A 143 2.26 -3.30 -9.00
C ASP A 143 0.73 -3.09 -8.87
N LEU A 144 0.26 -1.85 -8.65
CA LEU A 144 -1.19 -1.52 -8.76
C LEU A 144 -1.71 -1.86 -10.16
N TYR A 145 -0.87 -1.79 -11.19
CA TYR A 145 -1.20 -2.24 -12.54
C TYR A 145 -1.68 -3.70 -12.59
N PHE A 146 -1.13 -4.58 -11.75
CA PHE A 146 -1.54 -5.99 -11.69
C PHE A 146 -2.76 -6.21 -10.80
N ALA A 147 -3.13 -5.23 -9.98
CA ALA A 147 -4.25 -5.28 -9.05
C ALA A 147 -5.54 -4.69 -9.66
N ASP A 148 -5.43 -3.61 -10.42
CA ASP A 148 -6.51 -2.96 -11.16
C ASP A 148 -6.73 -3.71 -12.48
N ILE A 149 -7.75 -4.57 -12.55
CA ILE A 149 -8.05 -5.47 -13.66
C ILE A 149 -9.20 -4.94 -14.52
N TYR A 150 -10.18 -4.29 -13.91
CA TYR A 150 -11.38 -3.82 -14.57
C TYR A 150 -11.57 -2.31 -14.37
N ASN A 151 -11.96 -1.62 -15.44
CA ASN A 151 -12.46 -0.26 -15.34
C ASN A 151 -13.85 -0.27 -14.70
N GLN A 152 -14.34 0.91 -14.32
CA GLN A 152 -15.66 1.13 -13.73
C GLN A 152 -16.84 0.52 -14.53
N ASP A 153 -16.72 0.39 -15.85
CA ASP A 153 -17.75 -0.21 -16.71
C ASP A 153 -17.64 -1.74 -16.86
N GLY A 154 -16.66 -2.36 -16.20
CA GLY A 154 -16.35 -3.79 -16.25
C GLY A 154 -15.49 -4.20 -17.45
N SER A 155 -15.04 -3.26 -18.29
CA SER A 155 -14.06 -3.54 -19.34
C SER A 155 -12.66 -3.77 -18.74
N PHE A 156 -11.76 -4.42 -19.48
CA PHE A 156 -10.39 -4.64 -19.01
C PHE A 156 -9.61 -3.32 -18.93
N SER A 157 -9.00 -3.07 -17.79
CA SER A 157 -8.16 -1.90 -17.53
C SER A 157 -6.79 -2.08 -18.17
N THR A 158 -6.59 -1.59 -19.39
CA THR A 158 -5.31 -1.78 -20.12
C THR A 158 -4.17 -0.94 -19.54
N TRP A 159 -4.51 0.20 -18.93
CA TRP A 159 -3.60 1.33 -18.65
C TRP A 159 -2.87 1.84 -19.89
N ASN A 160 -3.43 1.62 -21.07
CA ASN A 160 -2.87 2.02 -22.35
C ASN A 160 -4.03 2.20 -23.34
N THR A 161 -4.59 3.40 -23.35
CA THR A 161 -5.82 3.80 -24.05
C THR A 161 -5.57 4.02 -25.54
N ASP A 162 -4.40 4.57 -25.88
CA ASP A 162 -4.01 4.84 -27.26
C ASP A 162 -3.25 3.68 -27.93
N SER A 163 -3.00 2.60 -27.17
CA SER A 163 -2.43 1.33 -27.61
C SER A 163 -0.99 1.44 -28.11
N ASP A 164 -0.19 2.30 -27.47
CA ASP A 164 1.21 2.49 -27.79
C ASP A 164 2.13 1.61 -26.90
N SER A 165 3.40 1.94 -26.69
CA SER A 165 4.33 1.14 -25.85
C SER A 165 4.47 1.64 -24.40
N TYR A 166 3.79 2.72 -24.07
CA TYR A 166 3.82 3.38 -22.77
C TYR A 166 2.49 3.13 -22.07
N PHE A 167 2.52 3.21 -20.74
CA PHE A 167 1.38 2.82 -19.91
C PHE A 167 1.22 3.82 -18.78
N GLY A 168 -0.02 4.20 -18.49
CA GLY A 168 -0.37 5.22 -17.51
C GLY A 168 0.28 6.57 -17.81
N GLU A 169 0.27 6.96 -19.07
CA GLU A 169 0.92 8.17 -19.55
C GLU A 169 0.24 9.44 -19.06
N TRP A 170 1.03 10.24 -18.35
CA TRP A 170 0.62 11.58 -17.93
C TRP A 170 1.82 12.50 -17.74
N ILE A 171 1.82 13.61 -18.47
CA ILE A 171 2.79 14.69 -18.27
C ILE A 171 2.18 15.76 -17.38
N GLU A 172 2.88 16.18 -16.34
CA GLU A 172 2.42 17.22 -15.42
C GLU A 172 1.98 18.50 -16.18
N GLY A 173 0.78 18.99 -15.85
CA GLY A 173 0.20 20.17 -16.50
C GLY A 173 -0.50 19.88 -17.84
N THR A 174 -0.59 18.63 -18.27
CA THR A 174 -1.34 18.19 -19.45
C THR A 174 -2.55 17.34 -19.07
N MET A 175 -3.41 17.03 -20.04
CA MET A 175 -4.45 16.00 -19.88
C MET A 175 -3.77 14.63 -19.95
N PRO A 176 -4.10 13.67 -19.08
CA PRO A 176 -3.63 12.29 -19.22
C PRO A 176 -3.89 11.75 -20.62
N GLU A 177 -2.94 11.01 -21.17
CA GLU A 177 -3.10 10.33 -22.46
C GLU A 177 -3.89 9.04 -22.24
N ASP A 178 -3.58 8.33 -21.14
CA ASP A 178 -4.35 7.20 -20.63
C ASP A 178 -5.40 7.62 -19.62
N ARG A 179 -6.66 7.71 -20.07
CA ARG A 179 -7.74 8.36 -19.29
C ARG A 179 -8.69 7.41 -18.60
N ASP A 180 -8.73 6.16 -19.06
CA ASP A 180 -9.79 5.23 -18.66
C ASP A 180 -9.41 4.42 -17.41
N ILE A 181 -8.29 4.77 -16.75
CA ILE A 181 -7.77 4.12 -15.55
C ILE A 181 -8.53 4.63 -14.30
N ASP A 182 -9.24 3.74 -13.60
CA ASP A 182 -9.95 4.12 -12.36
C ASP A 182 -9.11 3.94 -11.08
N LEU A 183 -7.98 3.22 -11.19
CA LEU A 183 -7.01 2.97 -10.11
C LEU A 183 -7.59 2.15 -8.94
N TYR A 184 -8.68 1.43 -9.16
CA TYR A 184 -9.31 0.60 -8.14
C TYR A 184 -8.77 -0.84 -8.20
N PRO A 185 -8.13 -1.36 -7.14
CA PRO A 185 -7.66 -2.74 -7.15
C PRO A 185 -8.82 -3.72 -7.02
N ASP A 186 -8.90 -4.67 -7.96
CA ASP A 186 -9.86 -5.79 -7.96
C ASP A 186 -9.34 -7.03 -7.22
N VAL A 187 -8.02 -7.13 -7.03
CA VAL A 187 -7.36 -8.23 -6.35
C VAL A 187 -6.22 -7.71 -5.47
N ALA A 188 -6.01 -8.34 -4.31
CA ALA A 188 -4.92 -7.96 -3.44
C ALA A 188 -3.59 -8.51 -3.99
N VAL A 189 -2.68 -7.61 -4.36
CA VAL A 189 -1.37 -7.97 -4.92
C VAL A 189 -0.25 -7.69 -3.91
N GLY A 190 0.62 -8.67 -3.70
CA GLY A 190 1.90 -8.51 -3.02
C GLY A 190 3.06 -8.97 -3.90
N ARG A 191 4.25 -8.41 -3.69
CA ARG A 191 5.48 -8.84 -4.38
C ARG A 191 6.59 -9.23 -3.39
N LEU A 192 7.20 -10.38 -3.62
CA LEU A 192 8.50 -10.76 -3.07
C LEU A 192 9.58 -10.51 -4.13
N PRO A 193 10.32 -9.38 -4.10
CA PRO A 193 11.26 -8.99 -5.15
C PRO A 193 12.60 -9.74 -5.06
N CYS A 194 12.54 -11.06 -4.86
CA CYS A 194 13.71 -11.94 -4.69
C CYS A 194 14.53 -12.02 -5.99
N ARG A 195 15.86 -11.96 -5.82
CA ARG A 195 16.85 -11.93 -6.90
C ARG A 195 17.65 -13.24 -7.00
N SER A 196 17.35 -14.21 -6.16
CA SER A 196 17.97 -15.55 -6.14
C SER A 196 17.10 -16.55 -5.39
N GLU A 197 17.29 -17.84 -5.67
CA GLU A 197 16.66 -18.96 -4.95
C GLU A 197 16.83 -18.82 -3.43
N LYS A 198 18.04 -18.49 -2.96
CA LYS A 198 18.32 -18.28 -1.53
C LYS A 198 17.46 -17.19 -0.90
N GLU A 199 17.21 -16.09 -1.61
CA GLU A 199 16.33 -15.03 -1.12
C GLU A 199 14.88 -15.50 -1.04
N VAL A 200 14.43 -16.30 -2.01
CA VAL A 200 13.08 -16.92 -1.98
C VAL A 200 12.97 -17.84 -0.77
N THR A 201 13.90 -18.79 -0.59
CA THR A 201 13.92 -19.68 0.57
C THR A 201 13.86 -18.89 1.88
N THR A 202 14.70 -17.85 2.02
CA THR A 202 14.75 -17.05 3.24
C THR A 202 13.42 -16.35 3.53
N VAL A 203 12.75 -15.80 2.52
CA VAL A 203 11.47 -15.11 2.72
C VAL A 203 10.34 -16.10 2.97
N VAL A 204 10.30 -17.23 2.26
CA VAL A 204 9.34 -18.31 2.48
C VAL A 204 9.44 -18.85 3.90
N GLU A 205 10.65 -19.16 4.37
CA GLU A 205 10.88 -19.62 5.74
C GLU A 205 10.38 -18.62 6.79
N LYS A 206 10.59 -17.31 6.56
CA LYS A 206 10.07 -16.27 7.46
C LYS A 206 8.54 -16.22 7.47
N ILE A 207 7.88 -16.32 6.31
CA ILE A 207 6.42 -16.33 6.21
C ILE A 207 5.86 -17.52 6.98
N ILE A 208 6.36 -18.72 6.70
CA ILE A 208 5.92 -19.96 7.37
C ILE A 208 6.17 -19.86 8.88
N THR A 209 7.36 -19.40 9.30
CA THR A 209 7.69 -19.24 10.73
C THR A 209 6.76 -18.25 11.43
N TYR A 210 6.42 -17.16 10.74
CA TYR A 210 5.51 -16.15 11.27
C TYR A 210 4.12 -16.74 11.52
N GLU A 211 3.57 -17.41 10.51
CA GLU A 211 2.21 -17.95 10.50
C GLU A 211 2.03 -19.21 11.38
N THR A 212 3.12 -19.91 11.70
CA THR A 212 3.08 -21.12 12.54
C THR A 212 3.40 -20.90 14.00
N SER A 213 4.27 -19.92 14.32
CA SER A 213 4.86 -19.85 15.67
C SER A 213 5.08 -18.45 16.22
N THR A 214 5.01 -17.39 15.41
CA THR A 214 5.43 -16.06 15.85
C THR A 214 4.28 -15.09 16.14
N TYR A 215 3.14 -15.24 15.46
CA TYR A 215 2.06 -14.24 15.48
C TYR A 215 1.46 -13.96 16.87
N ASP A 216 1.62 -14.87 17.84
CA ASP A 216 1.15 -14.73 19.23
C ASP A 216 2.27 -14.49 20.25
N GLU A 217 3.51 -14.24 19.79
CA GLU A 217 4.64 -13.99 20.69
C GLU A 217 4.49 -12.66 21.46
N PRO A 218 4.96 -12.56 22.72
CA PRO A 218 4.76 -11.35 23.54
C PRO A 218 5.31 -10.05 22.94
N TRP A 219 6.31 -10.14 22.06
CA TRP A 219 6.89 -8.98 21.38
C TRP A 219 6.05 -8.52 20.19
N PHE A 220 5.17 -9.36 19.65
CA PHE A 220 4.32 -9.04 18.51
C PHE A 220 3.38 -7.88 18.83
N ASN A 221 2.77 -7.87 20.01
CA ASN A 221 1.87 -6.81 20.47
C ASN A 221 2.60 -5.51 20.86
N LYS A 222 3.78 -5.25 20.30
CA LYS A 222 4.52 -3.98 20.45
C LYS A 222 4.63 -3.31 19.09
N MET A 223 4.45 -1.99 19.08
CA MET A 223 4.65 -1.16 17.90
C MET A 223 5.76 -0.15 18.15
N LEU A 224 6.76 -0.11 17.26
CA LEU A 224 7.83 0.88 17.26
C LEU A 224 7.47 2.01 16.29
N ALA A 225 7.31 3.22 16.80
CA ALA A 225 7.11 4.43 16.00
C ALA A 225 8.37 5.29 16.02
N ILE A 226 8.92 5.58 14.85
CA ILE A 226 10.16 6.33 14.64
C ILE A 226 9.81 7.58 13.84
N ALA A 227 10.06 8.75 14.39
CA ALA A 227 9.67 10.00 13.74
C ALA A 227 10.52 11.19 14.17
N GLY A 228 10.57 12.20 13.32
CA GLY A 228 11.20 13.48 13.60
C GLY A 228 10.57 14.61 12.80
N ASP A 229 11.31 15.70 12.65
CA ASP A 229 10.90 16.90 11.93
C ASP A 229 11.34 16.78 10.46
N THR A 230 10.42 16.39 9.59
CA THR A 230 10.65 16.18 8.15
C THR A 230 10.62 17.50 7.39
N TYR A 231 9.84 18.46 7.89
CA TYR A 231 9.52 19.72 7.22
C TYR A 231 9.75 20.91 8.18
N LEU A 232 10.95 21.48 8.10
CA LEU A 232 11.38 22.51 9.03
C LEU A 232 10.59 23.82 8.87
N GLU A 233 10.13 24.41 9.97
CA GLU A 233 9.43 25.71 10.00
C GLU A 233 10.26 26.86 9.38
N ILE A 234 11.59 26.72 9.31
CA ILE A 234 12.48 27.70 8.67
C ILE A 234 12.29 27.77 7.14
N ASP A 235 11.84 26.67 6.53
CA ASP A 235 11.61 26.57 5.10
C ASP A 235 10.19 27.03 4.72
N ASP A 236 9.20 26.76 5.58
CA ASP A 236 7.84 27.32 5.50
C ASP A 236 7.23 27.50 6.91
N PRO A 237 6.84 28.73 7.32
CA PRO A 237 6.18 28.97 8.61
C PRO A 237 4.85 28.23 8.82
N LEU A 238 4.24 27.69 7.76
CA LEU A 238 3.04 26.84 7.86
C LEU A 238 3.35 25.42 8.37
N TRP A 239 4.62 25.00 8.36
CA TRP A 239 5.09 23.71 8.89
C TRP A 239 5.49 23.83 10.36
N ALA A 240 4.62 24.44 11.18
CA ALA A 240 4.88 24.59 12.59
C ALA A 240 4.75 23.25 13.34
N GLY A 241 5.75 22.90 14.14
CA GLY A 241 5.77 21.69 14.97
C GLY A 241 6.69 20.61 14.44
N ILE A 242 6.44 19.35 14.85
CA ILE A 242 7.20 18.17 14.41
C ILE A 242 6.19 17.20 13.83
N GLU A 243 5.84 17.41 12.56
CA GLU A 243 4.72 16.73 11.91
C GLU A 243 4.88 15.22 11.84
N GLY A 244 6.11 14.72 11.73
CA GLY A 244 6.39 13.29 11.75
C GLY A 244 5.94 12.64 13.06
N GLU A 245 6.15 13.30 14.19
CA GLU A 245 5.71 12.81 15.51
C GLU A 245 4.19 12.85 15.67
N GLU A 246 3.51 13.83 15.08
CA GLU A 246 2.05 13.89 15.03
C GLU A 246 1.46 12.73 14.21
N TYR A 247 2.03 12.43 13.03
CA TYR A 247 1.63 11.28 12.23
C TYR A 247 1.89 9.95 12.96
N ALA A 248 3.05 9.84 13.61
CA ALA A 248 3.37 8.67 14.42
C ALA A 248 2.40 8.49 15.59
N ASN A 249 2.04 9.55 16.31
CA ASN A 249 1.04 9.48 17.37
C ASN A 249 -0.33 9.08 16.83
N LEU A 250 -0.76 9.62 15.68
CA LEU A 250 -2.02 9.22 15.06
C LEU A 250 -2.02 7.72 14.70
N ALA A 251 -0.93 7.19 14.16
CA ALA A 251 -0.81 5.77 13.87
C ALA A 251 -0.87 4.92 15.15
N LEU A 252 -0.20 5.34 16.23
CA LEU A 252 -0.24 4.66 17.53
C LEU A 252 -1.65 4.69 18.15
N ASP A 253 -2.39 5.80 18.01
CA ASP A 253 -3.76 5.93 18.54
C ASP A 253 -4.75 4.98 17.82
N HIS A 254 -4.49 4.66 16.55
CA HIS A 254 -5.26 3.67 15.80
C HIS A 254 -4.87 2.21 16.10
N MET A 255 -3.69 1.98 16.66
CA MET A 255 -3.14 0.66 16.97
C MET A 255 -3.30 0.33 18.46
N ASN A 256 -4.51 0.50 18.99
CA ASN A 256 -4.83 0.41 20.42
C ASN A 256 -4.56 -0.97 21.07
N GLU A 257 -4.44 -2.03 20.29
CA GLU A 257 -4.06 -3.38 20.75
C GLU A 257 -2.53 -3.55 20.91
N PHE A 258 -1.74 -2.60 20.39
CA PHE A 258 -0.29 -2.62 20.48
C PHE A 258 0.23 -1.73 21.62
N THR A 259 1.28 -2.19 22.30
CA THR A 259 2.04 -1.39 23.26
C THR A 259 2.99 -0.47 22.49
N PRO A 260 2.87 0.86 22.62
CA PRO A 260 3.68 1.80 21.85
C PRO A 260 5.09 1.96 22.42
N THR A 261 6.08 1.97 21.54
CA THR A 261 7.44 2.49 21.79
C THR A 261 7.69 3.63 20.82
N ARG A 262 8.11 4.79 21.34
CA ARG A 262 8.42 5.98 20.56
C ARG A 262 9.94 6.17 20.51
N LEU A 263 10.46 6.41 19.31
CA LEU A 263 11.78 6.95 19.05
C LEU A 263 11.58 8.29 18.34
N PHE A 264 11.51 9.35 19.13
CA PHE A 264 11.15 10.70 18.71
C PHE A 264 12.33 11.65 18.81
N LEU A 265 12.36 12.63 17.91
CA LEU A 265 13.39 13.67 17.88
C LEU A 265 13.23 14.63 19.08
N SER A 266 11.98 14.97 19.41
CA SER A 266 11.63 16.00 20.39
C SER A 266 12.04 15.67 21.82
N ASP A 267 12.02 14.38 22.19
CA ASP A 267 12.37 13.89 23.52
C ASP A 267 13.81 13.36 23.62
N GLY A 268 14.55 13.38 22.50
CA GLY A 268 15.94 12.95 22.40
C GLY A 268 16.12 11.42 22.43
N THR A 269 15.06 10.63 22.25
CA THR A 269 15.16 9.17 22.12
C THR A 269 15.61 8.73 20.73
N PHE A 270 15.45 9.57 19.71
CA PHE A 270 15.98 9.35 18.37
C PHE A 270 17.11 10.33 18.06
N THR A 271 18.36 9.83 18.09
CA THR A 271 19.57 10.62 17.78
C THR A 271 20.34 10.10 16.59
N GLY A 272 20.06 8.87 16.15
CA GLY A 272 20.61 8.30 14.92
C GLY A 272 20.19 6.85 14.68
N SER A 273 20.74 6.27 13.62
CA SER A 273 20.37 4.92 13.17
C SER A 273 20.65 3.80 14.18
N GLN A 274 21.59 4.00 15.10
CA GLN A 274 21.88 3.01 16.14
C GLN A 274 20.70 2.85 17.11
N ASP A 275 20.00 3.94 17.46
CA ASP A 275 18.82 3.88 18.33
C ASP A 275 17.71 3.04 17.69
N VAL A 276 17.53 3.20 16.37
CA VAL A 276 16.58 2.41 15.57
C VAL A 276 16.96 0.93 15.57
N ILE A 277 18.23 0.60 15.31
CA ILE A 277 18.73 -0.79 15.30
C ILE A 277 18.56 -1.44 16.68
N ASP A 278 18.93 -0.72 17.74
CA ASP A 278 18.86 -1.21 19.11
C ASP A 278 17.42 -1.40 19.58
N ALA A 279 16.51 -0.51 19.19
CA ALA A 279 15.08 -0.72 19.41
C ALA A 279 14.58 -1.92 18.60
N TYR A 280 14.75 -1.92 17.27
CA TYR A 280 14.24 -2.97 16.39
C TYR A 280 14.62 -4.39 16.87
N ASN A 281 15.86 -4.58 17.34
CA ASN A 281 16.35 -5.85 17.87
C ASN A 281 15.67 -6.33 19.18
N GLN A 282 14.85 -5.51 19.83
CA GLN A 282 14.04 -5.90 21.00
C GLN A 282 12.75 -6.64 20.64
N GLY A 283 12.39 -6.69 19.36
CA GLY A 283 11.20 -7.38 18.85
C GLY A 283 9.96 -6.49 18.88
N PHE A 284 9.34 -6.33 17.70
CA PHE A 284 8.13 -5.54 17.46
C PHE A 284 7.31 -6.21 16.37
N GLY A 285 5.99 -6.34 16.56
CA GLY A 285 5.11 -6.85 15.50
C GLY A 285 4.88 -5.82 14.40
N PHE A 286 4.97 -4.53 14.74
CA PHE A 286 4.86 -3.45 13.77
C PHE A 286 5.93 -2.38 13.97
N VAL A 287 6.49 -1.88 12.86
CA VAL A 287 7.45 -0.78 12.86
C VAL A 287 6.95 0.27 11.87
N TYR A 288 6.81 1.50 12.36
CA TYR A 288 6.30 2.63 11.61
C TYR A 288 7.33 3.76 11.63
N PHE A 289 7.84 4.12 10.46
CA PHE A 289 8.80 5.19 10.29
C PHE A 289 8.15 6.34 9.52
N VAL A 290 8.30 7.56 10.04
CA VAL A 290 7.86 8.80 9.37
C VAL A 290 9.08 9.69 9.17
N GLY A 291 9.43 9.94 7.92
CA GLY A 291 10.55 10.78 7.55
C GLY A 291 10.92 10.64 6.09
N HIS A 292 12.04 11.27 5.72
CA HIS A 292 12.60 11.14 4.37
C HIS A 292 13.12 9.73 4.10
N GLY A 293 13.22 9.37 2.83
CA GLY A 293 13.77 8.09 2.41
C GLY A 293 14.41 8.19 1.03
N ASN A 294 15.31 7.26 0.76
CA ASN A 294 15.79 6.99 -0.59
C ASN A 294 15.73 5.47 -0.84
N PRO A 295 16.05 4.96 -2.05
CA PRO A 295 15.95 3.54 -2.37
C PRO A 295 16.78 2.58 -1.49
N ARG A 296 17.59 3.07 -0.56
CA ARG A 296 18.47 2.28 0.30
C ARG A 296 18.37 2.60 1.79
N THR A 297 17.87 3.76 2.19
CA THR A 297 17.89 4.20 3.59
C THR A 297 16.64 4.97 3.99
N TRP A 298 16.22 4.79 5.23
CA TRP A 298 15.43 5.78 5.97
C TRP A 298 16.36 6.92 6.39
N GLY A 299 15.88 8.16 6.22
CA GLY A 299 16.61 9.41 6.42
C GLY A 299 16.73 9.83 7.87
#